data_AF-T1ZHS9-F1
#
_entry.id   AF-T1ZHS9-F1
#
_cell.length_a   1.000
_cell.length_b   1.000
_cell.length_c   1.000
_cell.angle_alpha   90.00
_cell.angle_beta   90.00
_cell.angle_gamma   90.00
#
_symmetry.space_group_name_H-M   'P 1'
#
loop_
_entity.id
_entity.type
_entity.pdbx_description
1 polymer ?
#
loop_
_entity_poly.entity_id
_entity_poly.type
_entity_poly.pdbx_seq_one_letter_code
_entity_poly.pdbx_strand_id
1 'polypeptide(L)'
;MEGLHMTTKNTLEKKIRAVSLELGELMKSHDDKEVWRKAGELNGLLKKEEAKQLPEALVESLHAELRGYYYVNGEINKLHKQLYAKGNKLIDLANQ
;
A
#
# COMPACT_ATOMS: atom_id res chain seq x y z
N MET A 1 12.17 17.65 28.58
CA MET A 1 12.23 17.52 27.09
C MET A 1 12.17 16.06 26.62
N GLU A 2 12.47 15.04 27.44
CA GLU A 2 12.43 13.62 27.02
C GLU A 2 11.00 13.02 26.89
N GLY A 3 10.01 13.53 27.63
CA GLY A 3 8.66 12.97 27.64
C GLY A 3 7.86 13.15 26.33
N LEU A 4 8.10 14.24 25.58
CA LEU A 4 7.42 14.49 24.30
C LEU A 4 7.90 13.53 23.21
N HIS A 5 9.21 13.22 23.18
CA HIS A 5 9.83 12.37 22.16
C HIS A 5 9.35 10.92 22.25
N MET A 6 9.27 10.39 23.47
CA MET A 6 8.74 9.05 23.75
C MET A 6 7.26 8.92 23.38
N THR A 7 6.45 9.97 23.62
CA THR A 7 5.01 9.97 23.33
C THR A 7 4.75 9.99 21.82
N THR A 8 5.51 10.79 21.07
CA THR A 8 5.41 10.86 19.61
C THR A 8 5.82 9.54 18.94
N LYS A 9 6.92 8.92 19.40
CA LYS A 9 7.38 7.62 18.89
C LYS A 9 6.32 6.53 19.08
N ASN A 10 5.75 6.42 20.27
CA ASN A 10 4.74 5.42 20.60
C ASN A 10 3.45 5.63 19.78
N THR A 11 3.11 6.88 19.47
CA THR A 11 1.96 7.22 18.62
C THR A 11 2.20 6.83 17.15
N LEU A 12 3.39 7.07 16.61
CA LEU A 12 3.73 6.69 15.24
C LEU A 12 3.78 5.18 15.05
N GLU A 13 4.41 4.45 15.98
CA GLU A 13 4.48 2.98 15.90
C GLU A 13 3.09 2.35 15.86
N LYS A 14 2.19 2.80 16.76
CA LYS A 14 0.79 2.34 16.77
C LYS A 14 0.10 2.64 15.43
N LYS A 15 0.32 3.83 14.87
CA LYS A 15 -0.25 4.20 13.57
C LYS A 15 0.28 3.32 12.44
N ILE A 16 1.59 3.05 12.39
CA ILE A 16 2.19 2.17 11.38
C ILE A 16 1.59 0.77 11.48
N ARG A 17 1.45 0.22 12.69
CA ARG A 17 0.84 -1.09 12.91
C ARG A 17 -0.62 -1.13 12.46
N ALA A 18 -1.41 -0.13 12.83
CA ALA A 18 -2.81 -0.04 12.43
C ALA A 18 -2.98 0.06 10.91
N VAL A 19 -2.21 0.95 10.26
CA VAL A 19 -2.23 1.11 8.80
C VAL A 19 -1.77 -0.17 8.08
N SER A 20 -0.78 -0.87 8.63
CA SER A 20 -0.30 -2.15 8.06
C SER A 20 -1.36 -3.24 8.14
N LEU A 21 -2.10 -3.33 9.25
CA LEU A 21 -3.20 -4.27 9.42
C LEU A 21 -4.34 -3.98 8.44
N GLU A 22 -4.81 -2.74 8.39
CA GLU A 22 -5.88 -2.30 7.49
C GLU A 22 -5.50 -2.52 6.03
N LEU A 23 -4.24 -2.23 5.65
CA LEU A 23 -3.73 -2.50 4.32
C LEU A 23 -3.83 -4.00 3.97
N GLY A 24 -3.40 -4.88 4.88
CA GLY A 24 -3.46 -6.32 4.66
C GLY A 24 -4.88 -6.88 4.55
N GLU A 25 -5.84 -6.27 5.25
CA GLU A 25 -7.26 -6.61 5.13
C GLU A 25 -7.85 -6.15 3.80
N LEU A 26 -7.57 -4.91 3.39
CA LEU A 26 -8.00 -4.36 2.10
C LEU A 26 -7.43 -5.16 0.92
N MET A 27 -6.18 -5.62 1.02
CA MET A 27 -5.58 -6.46 -0.03
C MET A 27 -6.37 -7.75 -0.26
N LYS A 28 -7.00 -8.30 0.79
CA LYS A 28 -7.83 -9.51 0.69
C LYS A 28 -9.24 -9.23 0.17
N SER A 29 -9.72 -7.99 0.24
CA SER A 29 -11.07 -7.61 -0.21
C SER A 29 -11.14 -7.21 -1.69
N HIS A 30 -10.02 -7.21 -2.42
CA HIS A 30 -9.92 -6.79 -3.83
C HIS A 30 -10.37 -5.33 -4.09
N ASP A 31 -10.30 -4.45 -3.09
CA ASP A 31 -10.55 -3.01 -3.28
C ASP A 31 -9.25 -2.29 -3.69
N ASP A 32 -8.87 -2.46 -4.96
CA ASP A 32 -7.58 -1.98 -5.48
C ASP A 32 -7.35 -0.48 -5.23
N LYS A 33 -8.42 0.33 -5.22
CA LYS A 33 -8.35 1.78 -5.02
C LYS A 33 -8.00 2.12 -3.58
N GLU A 34 -8.70 1.52 -2.62
CA GLU A 34 -8.40 1.74 -1.20
C GLU A 34 -7.05 1.13 -0.80
N VAL A 35 -6.69 -0.03 -1.37
CA VAL A 35 -5.37 -0.63 -1.18
C VAL A 35 -4.26 0.33 -1.64
N TRP A 36 -4.39 0.94 -2.83
CA TRP A 36 -3.40 1.91 -3.34
C TRP A 36 -3.24 3.11 -2.41
N ARG A 37 -4.36 3.69 -1.98
CA ARG A 37 -4.35 4.83 -1.06
C ARG A 37 -3.67 4.46 0.26
N LYS A 38 -4.00 3.31 0.83
CA LYS A 38 -3.47 2.85 2.12
C LYS A 38 -1.99 2.46 2.04
N ALA A 39 -1.55 1.85 0.95
CA ALA A 39 -0.13 1.57 0.69
C ALA A 39 0.69 2.88 0.60
N GLY A 40 0.14 3.90 -0.06
CA GLY A 40 0.73 5.24 -0.09
C GLY A 40 0.83 5.87 1.29
N GLU A 41 -0.20 5.74 2.12
CA GLU A 41 -0.18 6.18 3.52
C GLU A 41 0.94 5.50 4.32
N LEU A 42 1.04 4.16 4.24
CA LEU A 42 2.09 3.39 4.93
C LEU A 42 3.49 3.83 4.49
N ASN A 43 3.72 3.94 3.18
CA ASN A 43 5.00 4.39 2.63
C ASN A 43 5.36 5.80 3.12
N GLY A 44 4.38 6.70 3.21
CA GLY A 44 4.58 8.03 3.77
C GLY A 44 4.96 8.03 5.24
N LEU A 45 4.38 7.13 6.05
CA LEU A 45 4.73 6.99 7.46
C LEU A 45 6.14 6.44 7.67
N LEU A 46 6.56 5.46 6.87
CA LEU A 46 7.88 4.84 6.96
C LEU A 46 9.03 5.78 6.56
N LYS A 47 8.74 6.82 5.77
CA LYS A 47 9.73 7.85 5.37
C LYS A 47 9.98 8.94 6.41
N LYS A 48 9.24 8.94 7.53
CA LYS A 48 9.42 9.94 8.60
C LYS A 48 10.66 9.63 9.43
N GLU A 49 11.33 10.65 9.96
CA GLU A 49 12.54 10.44 10.77
C GLU A 49 12.27 9.71 12.07
N GLU A 50 11.08 9.89 12.64
CA GLU A 50 10.67 9.15 13.83
C GLU A 50 10.51 7.65 13.55
N ALA A 51 10.30 7.24 12.29
CA ALA A 51 10.27 5.83 11.91
C ALA A 51 11.65 5.17 11.98
N LYS A 52 12.75 5.94 11.84
CA LYS A 52 14.13 5.43 12.00
C LYS A 52 14.44 4.96 13.42
N GLN A 53 13.62 5.34 14.39
CA GLN A 53 13.76 4.91 15.79
C GLN A 53 13.05 3.58 16.07
N LEU A 54 12.28 3.06 15.12
CA LEU A 54 11.66 1.74 15.20
C LEU A 54 12.71 0.65 14.92
N PRO A 55 12.45 -0.61 15.31
CA PRO A 55 13.33 -1.71 14.95
C PRO A 55 13.55 -1.77 13.44
N GLU A 56 14.81 -1.74 13.00
CA GLU A 56 15.19 -1.73 11.59
C GLU A 56 14.57 -2.91 10.82
N ALA A 57 14.66 -4.12 11.39
CA ALA A 57 14.06 -5.32 10.81
C ALA A 57 12.54 -5.18 10.52
N LEU A 58 11.80 -4.44 11.36
CA LEU A 58 10.38 -4.19 11.13
C LEU A 58 10.18 -3.24 9.95
N VAL A 59 10.93 -2.15 9.90
CA VAL A 59 10.84 -1.14 8.84
C VAL A 59 11.24 -1.74 7.49
N GLU A 60 12.32 -2.53 7.45
CA GLU A 60 12.77 -3.24 6.25
C GLU A 60 11.73 -4.24 5.74
N SER A 61 11.14 -5.03 6.64
CA SER A 61 10.07 -5.98 6.30
C SER A 61 8.85 -5.27 5.71
N LEU A 62 8.41 -4.17 6.32
CA LEU A 62 7.27 -3.38 5.80
C LEU A 62 7.58 -2.77 4.42
N HIS A 63 8.81 -2.30 4.20
CA HIS A 63 9.25 -1.86 2.89
C HIS A 63 9.31 -2.99 1.86
N ALA A 64 9.70 -4.20 2.25
CA ALA A 64 9.72 -5.37 1.38
C ALA A 64 8.31 -5.72 0.91
N GLU A 65 7.34 -5.78 1.83
CA GLU A 65 5.93 -6.03 1.50
C GLU A 65 5.34 -4.93 0.60
N LEU A 66 5.65 -3.65 0.86
CA LEU A 66 5.21 -2.56 -0.01
C LEU A 66 5.78 -2.67 -1.43
N ARG A 67 7.06 -3.06 -1.58
CA ARG A 67 7.65 -3.31 -2.90
C ARG A 67 6.91 -4.45 -3.62
N GLY A 68 6.63 -5.54 -2.89
CA GLY A 68 5.84 -6.66 -3.41
C GLY A 68 4.45 -6.21 -3.87
N TYR A 69 3.76 -5.43 -3.06
CA TYR A 69 2.47 -4.85 -3.42
C TYR A 69 2.54 -4.00 -4.70
N TYR A 70 3.48 -3.05 -4.79
CA TYR A 70 3.58 -2.19 -5.96
C TYR A 70 3.86 -2.96 -7.25
N TYR A 71 4.66 -4.04 -7.15
CA TYR A 71 4.85 -4.96 -8.26
C TYR A 71 3.53 -5.64 -8.67
N VAL A 72 2.82 -6.27 -7.72
CA VAL A 72 1.54 -6.95 -7.99
C VAL A 72 0.49 -5.98 -8.57
N ASN A 73 0.37 -4.78 -8.00
CA ASN A 73 -0.52 -3.73 -8.51
C ASN A 73 -0.16 -3.30 -9.94
N GLY A 74 1.14 -3.29 -10.27
CA GLY A 74 1.61 -3.08 -11.64
C GLY A 74 1.11 -4.15 -12.60
N GLU A 75 1.18 -5.42 -12.20
CA GLU A 75 0.68 -6.55 -13.00
C GLU A 75 -0.84 -6.51 -13.17
N ILE A 76 -1.60 -6.22 -12.11
CA ILE A 76 -3.05 -6.03 -12.16
C ILE A 76 -3.42 -4.94 -13.18
N ASN A 77 -2.73 -3.79 -13.13
CA ASN A 77 -2.97 -2.70 -14.08
C ASN A 77 -2.67 -3.08 -15.53
N LYS A 78 -1.65 -3.92 -15.78
CA LYS A 78 -1.39 -4.45 -17.13
C LYS A 78 -2.54 -5.34 -17.60
N LEU A 79 -3.05 -6.21 -16.72
CA LEU A 79 -4.19 -7.08 -17.03
C LEU A 79 -5.46 -6.29 -17.30
N HIS A 80 -5.76 -5.25 -16.51
CA HIS A 80 -6.89 -4.35 -16.75
C HIS A 80 -6.83 -3.68 -18.14
N LYS A 81 -5.65 -3.22 -18.57
CA LYS A 81 -5.47 -2.64 -19.92
C LYS A 81 -5.74 -3.66 -21.03
N GLN A 82 -5.28 -4.91 -20.85
CA GLN A 82 -5.54 -5.98 -21.82
C GLN A 82 -7.03 -6.33 -21.87
N LEU A 83 -7.70 -6.38 -20.71
CA LEU A 83 -9.13 -6.63 -20.62
C LEU A 83 -9.93 -5.53 -21.31
N TYR A 84 -9.57 -4.27 -21.09
CA TYR A 84 -10.18 -3.12 -21.74
C TYR A 84 -10.08 -3.20 -23.28
N ALA A 85 -8.90 -3.51 -23.82
CA ALA A 85 -8.72 -3.67 -25.26
C ALA A 85 -9.57 -4.81 -25.84
N LYS A 86 -9.70 -5.94 -25.13
CA LYS A 86 -10.59 -7.03 -25.53
C LYS A 86 -12.06 -6.60 -25.50
N GLY A 87 -12.47 -5.87 -24.46
CA GLY A 87 -13.81 -5.30 -24.34
C GLY A 87 -14.16 -4.39 -25.52
N ASN A 88 -13.26 -3.46 -25.86
CA ASN A 88 -13.45 -2.59 -27.03
C ASN A 88 -13.65 -3.40 -28.31
N LYS A 89 -12.82 -4.42 -28.55
CA LYS A 89 -12.97 -5.28 -29.73
C LYS A 89 -14.34 -5.97 -29.79
N LEU A 90 -14.88 -6.42 -28.66
CA LEU A 90 -16.22 -7.02 -28.62
C LEU A 90 -17.32 -6.00 -28.93
N ILE A 91 -17.20 -4.79 -28.40
CA ILE A 91 -18.13 -3.68 -28.67
C ILE A 91 -18.09 -3.31 -30.15
N ASP A 92 -16.90 -3.21 -30.74
CA ASP A 92 -16.74 -2.89 -32.16
C ASP A 92 -17.40 -3.94 -33.05
N LEU A 93 -17.23 -5.23 -32.73
CA LEU A 93 -17.85 -6.34 -33.46
C LEU A 93 -19.38 -6.36 -33.33
N ALA A 94 -19.93 -5.98 -32.16
CA ALA A 94 -21.37 -5.95 -31.94
C ALA A 94 -22.08 -4.79 -32.67
N ASN A 95 -21.34 -3.75 -33.05
CA ASN A 95 -21.84 -2.57 -33.74
C ASN A 95 -21.56 -2.58 -35.26
N GLN A 96 -21.08 -3.69 -35.81
CA GLN A 96 -20.94 -3.93 -37.26
C GLN A 96 -22.24 -4.45 -37.87
#